data_AF-A0A4Q4DRI9-F1
#
_entry.id   AF-A0A4Q4DRI9-F1
#
_cell.length_a   1.000
_cell.length_b   1.000
_cell.length_c   1.000
_cell.angle_alpha   90.00
_cell.angle_beta   90.00
_cell.angle_gamma   90.00
#
_symmetry.space_group_name_H-M   'P 1'
#
loop_
_entity.id
_entity.type
_entity.pdbx_description
1 polymer ?
#
loop_
_entity_poly.entity_id
_entity_poly.type
_entity_poly.pdbx_seq_one_letter_code
_entity_poly.pdbx_strand_id
1 'polypeptide(L)'
;MKGSTHRRCYCRDPKTGRPLGKSCPRLTSRKHGSYSIRQELPPREDGTRRSFNRAGYETRKAAQGDLDHVRALLGLADSDDSEGLVQLAELLEKVADEKASLPDIEGTRRRLSHGLDLTNRLTVGEWLDMWLAGKKGRPSAISRDESNIRVHLKPRIGHLRLDRLRVAHLSELFEAIAEANVEIAEGNAARRKAFEDLGRIPWKGREHRARRKAMKAAIAEMEPYRRIVGPATRQRVRSTLRAALNVAIAQQLITFNPASHVELEAGKRPKALVWTEERIIHWERTGEKPSPVMVWTPEHTGLFLDHVAEDRLYALFHLVAFRGLRRGEACGQRWTDTHLDAGLLTVARQLVVNG
;
A
#
# COMPACT_ATOMS: atom_id res chain seq x y z
N MET A 1 -7.78 6.41 -42.32
CA MET A 1 -8.77 7.24 -41.60
C MET A 1 -8.57 8.72 -41.92
N LYS A 2 -9.64 9.49 -42.19
CA LYS A 2 -9.50 10.91 -42.57
C LYS A 2 -9.39 11.80 -41.33
N GLY A 3 -8.42 12.72 -41.35
CA GLY A 3 -8.20 13.71 -40.28
C GLY A 3 -7.96 15.08 -40.88
N SER A 4 -8.40 16.13 -40.19
CA SER A 4 -8.39 17.49 -40.74
C SER A 4 -8.35 18.56 -39.66
N THR A 5 -7.57 19.61 -39.92
CA THR A 5 -7.59 20.86 -39.16
C THR A 5 -8.57 21.83 -39.81
N HIS A 6 -9.41 22.49 -39.02
CA HIS A 6 -10.31 23.53 -39.52
C HIS A 6 -10.34 24.71 -38.55
N ARG A 7 -10.62 25.91 -39.07
CA ARG A 7 -10.79 27.11 -38.24
C ARG A 7 -12.27 27.33 -37.98
N ARG A 8 -12.66 27.47 -36.70
CA ARG A 8 -14.02 27.82 -36.27
C ARG A 8 -14.04 29.22 -35.68
N CYS A 9 -15.10 29.94 -36.02
CA CYS A 9 -15.49 31.18 -35.36
C CYS A 9 -16.75 30.94 -34.52
N TYR A 10 -16.85 31.64 -33.39
CA TYR A 10 -17.97 31.59 -32.46
C TYR A 10 -18.89 32.82 -32.55
N CYS A 11 -18.69 33.72 -33.51
CA CYS A 11 -19.61 34.82 -33.76
C CYS A 11 -20.99 34.29 -34.12
N ARG A 12 -22.01 34.92 -33.54
CA ARG A 12 -23.41 34.66 -33.85
C ARG A 12 -23.96 35.79 -34.72
N ASP A 13 -24.87 35.43 -35.61
CA ASP A 13 -25.65 36.37 -36.36
C ASP A 13 -26.53 37.19 -35.38
N PRO A 14 -26.46 38.53 -35.39
CA PRO A 14 -27.25 39.38 -34.51
C PRO A 14 -28.76 39.21 -34.66
N LYS A 15 -29.25 38.80 -35.85
CA LYS A 15 -30.68 38.66 -36.14
C LYS A 15 -31.22 37.26 -35.84
N THR A 16 -30.43 36.22 -36.13
CA THR A 16 -30.88 34.82 -36.01
C THR A 16 -30.31 34.09 -34.80
N GLY A 17 -29.30 34.66 -34.13
CA GLY A 17 -28.59 34.04 -33.00
C GLY A 17 -27.77 32.80 -33.38
N ARG A 18 -27.77 32.38 -34.65
CA ARG A 18 -27.06 31.19 -35.13
C ARG A 18 -25.58 31.47 -35.34
N PRO A 19 -24.68 30.48 -35.14
CA PRO A 19 -23.26 30.65 -35.41
C PRO A 19 -23.00 30.96 -36.90
N LEU A 20 -22.24 32.03 -37.19
CA LEU A 20 -21.88 32.44 -38.55
C LEU A 20 -20.94 31.45 -39.25
N GLY A 21 -20.16 30.69 -38.47
CA GLY A 21 -19.26 29.66 -39.00
C GLY A 21 -18.28 30.18 -40.06
N LYS A 22 -18.31 29.58 -41.26
CA LYS A 22 -17.45 29.97 -42.39
C LYS A 22 -17.83 31.31 -43.00
N SER A 23 -19.07 31.75 -42.84
CA SER A 23 -19.61 33.01 -43.38
C SER A 23 -19.28 34.21 -42.49
N CYS A 24 -18.50 34.03 -41.42
CA CYS A 24 -18.13 35.13 -40.54
C CYS A 24 -17.21 36.11 -41.28
N PRO A 25 -17.58 37.39 -41.41
CA PRO A 25 -16.75 38.38 -42.12
C PRO A 25 -15.41 38.63 -41.41
N ARG A 26 -15.34 38.39 -40.10
CA ARG A 26 -14.09 38.51 -39.33
C ARG A 26 -13.14 37.33 -39.53
N LEU A 27 -13.59 36.23 -40.14
CA LEU A 27 -12.76 35.02 -40.32
C LEU A 27 -11.56 35.29 -41.22
N THR A 28 -11.59 36.27 -42.11
CA THR A 28 -10.42 36.66 -42.91
C THR A 28 -9.24 37.12 -42.05
N SER A 29 -9.50 37.68 -40.86
CA SER A 29 -8.45 38.03 -39.91
C SER A 29 -7.78 36.79 -39.31
N ARG A 30 -6.45 36.80 -39.25
CA ARG A 30 -5.66 35.76 -38.57
C ARG A 30 -5.89 35.73 -37.05
N LYS A 31 -6.30 36.85 -36.45
CA LYS A 31 -6.57 36.98 -35.01
C LYS A 31 -7.99 36.55 -34.62
N HIS A 32 -8.78 36.02 -35.56
CA HIS A 32 -10.19 35.70 -35.33
C HIS A 32 -10.50 34.23 -35.54
N GLY A 33 -11.22 33.66 -34.57
CA GLY A 33 -11.51 32.23 -34.49
C GLY A 33 -10.38 31.44 -33.85
N SER A 34 -10.66 30.16 -33.60
CA SER A 34 -9.67 29.20 -33.09
C SER A 34 -9.58 28.02 -34.06
N TYR A 35 -8.42 27.39 -34.12
CA TYR A 35 -8.27 26.14 -34.85
C TYR A 35 -8.85 24.99 -34.04
N SER A 36 -9.29 23.97 -34.76
CA SER A 36 -9.84 22.73 -34.21
C SER A 36 -9.39 21.57 -35.07
N ILE A 37 -9.30 20.40 -34.47
CA ILE A 37 -8.96 19.14 -35.15
C ILE A 37 -10.12 18.18 -35.06
N ARG A 38 -10.27 17.39 -36.12
CA ARG A 38 -11.14 16.22 -36.17
C ARG A 38 -10.37 15.09 -36.81
N GLN A 39 -10.30 13.96 -36.11
CA GLN A 39 -9.74 12.70 -36.61
C GLN A 39 -10.79 11.61 -36.46
N GLU A 40 -11.12 10.95 -37.57
CA GLU A 40 -11.96 9.75 -37.54
C GLU A 40 -11.19 8.63 -36.82
N LEU A 41 -11.88 7.97 -35.89
CA LEU A 41 -11.36 6.84 -35.12
C LEU A 41 -11.98 5.55 -35.66
N PRO A 42 -11.37 4.37 -35.41
CA PRO A 42 -12.02 3.07 -35.63
C PRO A 42 -13.43 3.05 -35.03
N PRO A 43 -14.42 2.41 -35.70
CA PRO A 43 -15.79 2.32 -35.18
C PRO A 43 -15.82 1.54 -33.86
N ARG A 44 -16.90 1.70 -33.10
CA ARG A 44 -17.17 0.84 -31.93
C ARG A 44 -17.54 -0.58 -32.38
N GLU A 45 -17.55 -1.54 -31.46
CA GLU A 45 -17.99 -2.91 -31.73
C GLU A 45 -19.41 -3.00 -32.34
N ASP A 46 -20.30 -2.10 -31.94
CA ASP A 46 -21.66 -1.99 -32.47
C ASP A 46 -21.75 -1.34 -33.87
N GLY A 47 -20.60 -1.02 -34.48
CA GLY A 47 -20.49 -0.37 -35.79
C GLY A 47 -20.73 1.15 -35.76
N THR A 48 -21.02 1.74 -34.60
CA THR A 48 -21.25 3.19 -34.52
C THR A 48 -19.95 3.97 -34.74
N ARG A 49 -20.09 5.10 -35.45
CA ARG A 49 -18.97 5.96 -35.80
C ARG A 49 -18.57 6.84 -34.62
N ARG A 50 -17.25 7.04 -34.48
CA ARG A 50 -16.64 7.87 -33.44
C ARG A 50 -15.51 8.71 -34.02
N SER A 51 -15.19 9.82 -33.35
CA SER A 51 -14.14 10.73 -33.81
C SER A 51 -13.53 11.50 -32.66
N PHE A 52 -12.21 11.69 -32.72
CA PHE A 52 -11.50 12.61 -31.84
C PHE A 52 -11.73 14.03 -32.30
N ASN A 53 -12.24 14.89 -31.41
CA ASN A 53 -12.44 16.32 -31.69
C ASN A 53 -11.80 17.15 -30.58
N ARG A 54 -11.02 18.17 -30.96
CA ARG A 54 -10.46 19.14 -30.01
C ARG A 54 -10.40 20.52 -30.64
N ALA A 55 -10.70 21.55 -29.85
CA ALA A 55 -10.76 22.94 -30.29
C ALA A 55 -9.96 23.84 -29.33
N GLY A 56 -9.73 25.10 -29.72
CA GLY A 56 -9.08 26.10 -28.87
C GLY A 56 -7.61 26.36 -29.20
N TYR A 57 -7.10 25.87 -30.33
CA TYR A 57 -5.73 26.16 -30.74
C TYR A 57 -5.62 27.57 -31.33
N GLU A 58 -4.59 28.32 -30.92
CA GLU A 58 -4.30 29.66 -31.43
C GLU A 58 -3.77 29.64 -32.86
N THR A 59 -2.98 28.62 -33.21
CA THR A 59 -2.32 28.52 -34.51
C THR A 59 -2.66 27.22 -35.23
N ARG A 60 -2.63 27.27 -36.58
CA ARG A 60 -2.76 26.08 -37.43
C ARG A 60 -1.68 25.06 -37.13
N LYS A 61 -0.46 25.53 -36.84
CA LYS A 61 0.70 24.66 -36.55
C LYS A 61 0.48 23.85 -35.27
N ALA A 62 -0.01 24.47 -34.20
CA ALA A 62 -0.34 23.76 -32.96
C ALA A 62 -1.44 22.71 -33.17
N ALA A 63 -2.51 23.07 -33.89
CA ALA A 63 -3.56 22.13 -34.25
C ALA A 63 -3.02 20.96 -35.10
N GLN A 64 -2.17 21.24 -36.08
CA GLN A 64 -1.57 20.21 -36.92
C GLN A 64 -0.65 19.28 -36.11
N GLY A 65 0.12 19.81 -35.16
CA GLY A 65 0.96 19.02 -34.26
C GLY A 65 0.16 18.00 -33.45
N ASP A 66 -0.93 18.42 -32.81
CA ASP A 66 -1.81 17.50 -32.08
C ASP A 66 -2.48 16.47 -33.02
N LEU A 67 -2.87 16.88 -34.24
CA LEU A 67 -3.44 15.95 -35.22
C LEU A 67 -2.43 14.87 -35.62
N ASP A 68 -1.17 15.25 -35.84
CA ASP A 68 -0.10 14.32 -36.20
C ASP A 68 0.26 13.41 -35.01
N HIS A 69 0.21 13.92 -33.78
CA HIS A 69 0.37 13.12 -32.56
C HIS A 69 -0.75 12.07 -32.40
N VAL A 70 -2.02 12.46 -32.61
CA VAL A 70 -3.16 11.54 -32.61
C VAL A 70 -3.00 10.46 -33.67
N ARG A 71 -2.50 10.81 -34.86
CA ARG A 71 -2.22 9.84 -35.93
C ARG A 71 -1.08 8.91 -35.57
N ALA A 72 -0.02 9.41 -34.93
CA ALA A 72 1.09 8.60 -34.46
C ALA A 72 0.64 7.60 -33.39
N LEU A 73 -0.27 7.98 -32.49
CA LEU A 73 -0.88 7.07 -31.51
C LEU A 73 -1.71 5.98 -32.21
N LEU A 74 -2.57 6.34 -33.16
CA LEU A 74 -3.36 5.34 -33.92
C LEU A 74 -2.48 4.39 -34.74
N GLY A 75 -1.32 4.86 -35.20
CA GLY A 75 -0.34 4.05 -35.92
C GLY A 75 0.55 3.18 -35.03
N LEU A 76 0.26 3.07 -33.74
CA LEU A 76 0.96 2.14 -32.84
C LEU A 76 0.46 0.70 -32.97
N ALA A 77 -0.78 0.49 -33.38
CA ALA A 77 -1.33 -0.82 -33.71
C ALA A 77 -1.18 -1.09 -35.21
N ASP A 78 -0.74 -2.29 -35.55
CA ASP A 78 -0.69 -2.74 -36.94
C ASP A 78 -2.11 -2.95 -37.49
N SER A 79 -2.25 -3.01 -38.81
CA SER A 79 -3.56 -3.09 -39.46
C SER A 79 -4.34 -4.38 -39.15
N ASP A 80 -3.66 -5.42 -38.69
CA ASP A 80 -4.21 -6.71 -38.26
C ASP A 80 -4.46 -6.78 -36.73
N ASP A 81 -3.96 -5.82 -35.95
CA ASP A 81 -4.23 -5.69 -34.52
C ASP A 81 -5.54 -4.91 -34.26
N SER A 82 -6.67 -5.57 -34.54
CA SER A 82 -7.99 -4.97 -34.32
C SER A 82 -8.25 -4.62 -32.86
N GLU A 83 -7.72 -5.42 -31.92
CA GLU A 83 -7.89 -5.19 -30.49
C GLU A 83 -7.13 -3.93 -30.05
N GLY A 84 -5.88 -3.78 -30.46
CA GLY A 84 -5.07 -2.61 -30.18
C GLY A 84 -5.63 -1.33 -30.77
N LEU A 85 -6.17 -1.38 -31.99
CA LEU A 85 -6.86 -0.25 -32.62
C LEU A 85 -8.10 0.18 -31.82
N VAL A 86 -8.87 -0.77 -31.27
CA VAL A 86 -10.01 -0.47 -30.40
C VAL A 86 -9.55 0.22 -29.11
N GLN A 87 -8.52 -0.31 -28.45
CA GLN A 87 -7.98 0.29 -27.21
C GLN A 87 -7.43 1.71 -27.44
N LEU A 88 -6.70 1.94 -28.54
CA LEU A 88 -6.18 3.27 -28.90
C LEU A 88 -7.31 4.25 -29.18
N ALA A 89 -8.37 3.80 -29.86
CA ALA A 89 -9.54 4.61 -30.10
C ALA A 89 -10.19 5.00 -28.76
N GLU A 90 -10.39 4.06 -27.82
CA GLU A 90 -11.00 4.29 -26.50
C GLU A 90 -10.19 5.26 -25.65
N LEU A 91 -8.87 5.11 -25.66
CA LEU A 91 -7.96 6.08 -25.06
C LEU A 91 -8.19 7.49 -25.62
N LEU A 92 -8.21 7.64 -26.94
CA LEU A 92 -8.36 8.95 -27.59
C LEU A 92 -9.72 9.57 -27.34
N GLU A 93 -10.79 8.77 -27.35
CA GLU A 93 -12.14 9.25 -27.03
C GLU A 93 -12.22 9.78 -25.60
N LYS A 94 -11.70 9.02 -24.63
CA LYS A 94 -11.62 9.46 -23.23
C LYS A 94 -10.79 10.74 -23.07
N VAL A 95 -9.67 10.86 -23.79
CA VAL A 95 -8.83 12.07 -23.80
C VAL A 95 -9.57 13.28 -24.38
N ALA A 96 -10.45 13.07 -25.36
CA ALA A 96 -11.31 14.12 -25.91
C ALA A 96 -12.39 14.54 -24.89
N ASP A 97 -13.06 13.57 -24.27
CA ASP A 97 -14.16 13.79 -23.32
C ASP A 97 -13.67 14.49 -22.04
N GLU A 98 -12.57 14.02 -21.46
CA GLU A 98 -11.97 14.59 -20.24
C GLU A 98 -11.15 15.87 -20.53
N LYS A 99 -10.98 16.27 -21.80
CA LYS A 99 -10.10 17.36 -22.25
C LYS A 99 -8.66 17.23 -21.70
N ALA A 100 -8.18 16.00 -21.51
CA ALA A 100 -6.86 15.70 -20.94
C ALA A 100 -5.71 15.97 -21.93
N SER A 101 -4.46 16.06 -21.49
CA SER A 101 -3.33 16.11 -22.42
C SER A 101 -3.22 14.83 -23.25
N LEU A 102 -2.73 14.92 -24.50
CA LEU A 102 -2.46 13.72 -25.30
C LEU A 102 -1.40 12.85 -24.59
N PRO A 103 -1.56 11.52 -24.60
CA PRO A 103 -0.62 10.62 -23.95
C PRO A 103 0.69 10.53 -24.74
N ASP A 104 1.78 10.22 -24.04
CA ASP A 104 3.10 10.00 -24.66
C ASP A 104 3.07 8.78 -25.60
N ILE A 105 3.73 8.89 -26.76
CA ILE A 105 3.71 7.86 -27.80
C ILE A 105 4.45 6.60 -27.32
N GLU A 106 5.63 6.76 -26.73
CA GLU A 106 6.47 5.62 -26.33
C GLU A 106 5.87 4.88 -25.12
N GLY A 107 5.30 5.63 -24.16
CA GLY A 107 4.52 5.05 -23.06
C GLY A 107 3.29 4.29 -23.54
N THR A 108 2.55 4.82 -24.53
CA THR A 108 1.38 4.15 -25.10
C THR A 108 1.79 2.89 -25.87
N ARG A 109 2.87 2.96 -26.67
CA ARG A 109 3.43 1.81 -27.41
C ARG A 109 3.76 0.65 -26.49
N ARG A 110 4.49 0.93 -25.41
CA ARG A 110 4.88 -0.10 -24.42
C ARG A 110 3.66 -0.76 -23.79
N ARG A 111 2.65 0.03 -23.40
CA ARG A 111 1.42 -0.54 -22.80
C ARG A 111 0.69 -1.43 -23.79
N LEU A 112 0.55 -0.96 -25.03
CA LEU A 112 -0.09 -1.71 -26.11
C LEU A 112 0.65 -3.03 -26.39
N SER A 113 1.97 -3.01 -26.55
CA SER A 113 2.78 -4.20 -26.84
C SER A 113 2.75 -5.27 -25.73
N HIS A 114 2.39 -4.88 -24.52
CA HIS A 114 2.25 -5.78 -23.37
C HIS A 114 0.80 -6.18 -23.06
N GLY A 115 -0.16 -5.85 -23.94
CA GLY A 115 -1.58 -6.17 -23.75
C GLY A 115 -2.20 -5.45 -22.55
N LEU A 116 -1.62 -4.33 -22.14
CA LEU A 116 -2.12 -3.54 -21.02
C LEU A 116 -3.19 -2.57 -21.51
N ASP A 117 -4.36 -2.61 -20.86
CA ASP A 117 -5.43 -1.66 -21.15
C ASP A 117 -4.91 -0.20 -21.06
N LEU A 118 -5.02 0.48 -22.20
CA LEU A 118 -4.55 1.85 -22.41
C LEU A 118 -5.40 2.88 -21.66
N THR A 119 -6.65 2.54 -21.38
CA THR A 119 -7.59 3.38 -20.61
C THR A 119 -7.52 3.12 -19.11
N ASN A 120 -6.81 2.05 -18.72
CA ASN A 120 -6.97 1.43 -17.41
C ASN A 120 -6.69 2.41 -16.27
N ARG A 121 -7.65 2.42 -15.34
CA ARG A 121 -7.62 3.15 -14.07
C ARG A 121 -7.02 2.31 -12.94
N LEU A 122 -6.34 1.20 -13.26
CA LEU A 122 -5.82 0.23 -12.29
C LEU A 122 -5.31 0.94 -11.03
N THR A 123 -6.04 0.74 -9.96
CA THR A 123 -5.75 1.35 -8.68
C THR A 123 -4.64 0.58 -7.99
N VAL A 124 -3.98 1.23 -7.03
CA VAL A 124 -3.00 0.56 -6.18
C VAL A 124 -3.64 -0.62 -5.45
N GLY A 125 -4.89 -0.49 -5.01
CA GLY A 125 -5.62 -1.55 -4.32
C GLY A 125 -5.83 -2.79 -5.18
N GLU A 126 -6.34 -2.61 -6.40
CA GLU A 126 -6.55 -3.70 -7.36
C GLU A 126 -5.22 -4.37 -7.74
N TRP A 127 -4.17 -3.58 -7.99
CA TRP A 127 -2.85 -4.11 -8.27
C TRP A 127 -2.30 -4.95 -7.11
N LEU A 128 -2.45 -4.47 -5.86
CA LEU A 128 -1.98 -5.20 -4.68
C LEU A 128 -2.72 -6.53 -4.51
N ASP A 129 -4.02 -6.58 -4.82
CA ASP A 129 -4.81 -7.82 -4.78
C ASP A 129 -4.32 -8.82 -5.85
N MET A 130 -4.10 -8.36 -7.10
CA MET A 130 -3.54 -9.18 -8.18
C MET A 130 -2.14 -9.71 -7.84
N TRP A 131 -1.27 -8.82 -7.34
CA TRP A 131 0.09 -9.18 -6.94
C TRP A 131 0.10 -10.22 -5.83
N LEU A 132 -0.75 -10.06 -4.83
CA LEU A 132 -0.85 -10.99 -3.70
C LEU A 132 -1.39 -12.37 -4.16
N ALA A 133 -2.39 -12.40 -5.03
CA ALA A 133 -2.94 -13.63 -5.59
C ALA A 133 -1.91 -14.43 -6.40
N GLY A 134 -1.04 -13.73 -7.15
CA GLY A 134 0.05 -14.34 -7.92
C GLY A 134 1.32 -14.65 -7.12
N LYS A 135 1.39 -14.23 -5.84
CA LYS A 135 2.63 -14.30 -5.05
C LYS A 135 2.95 -15.73 -4.63
N LYS A 136 4.12 -16.22 -5.06
CA LYS A 136 4.68 -17.50 -4.59
C LYS A 136 5.64 -17.26 -3.42
N GLY A 137 5.63 -18.16 -2.43
CA GLY A 137 6.56 -18.10 -1.30
C GLY A 137 6.02 -18.78 -0.05
N ARG A 138 6.71 -18.55 1.08
CA ARG A 138 6.28 -19.09 2.38
C ARG A 138 4.92 -18.49 2.78
N PRO A 139 3.96 -19.30 3.26
CA PRO A 139 2.64 -18.79 3.67
C PRO A 139 2.71 -17.65 4.69
N SER A 140 3.65 -17.72 5.64
CA SER A 140 3.85 -16.66 6.64
C SER A 140 4.40 -15.34 6.09
N ALA A 141 5.05 -15.37 4.93
CA ALA A 141 5.43 -14.14 4.22
C ALA A 141 4.22 -13.54 3.50
N ILE A 142 3.42 -14.38 2.85
CA ILE A 142 2.19 -13.96 2.14
C ILE A 142 1.19 -13.36 3.14
N SER A 143 0.89 -14.06 4.24
CA SER A 143 -0.01 -13.57 5.29
C SER A 143 0.46 -12.24 5.91
N ARG A 144 1.77 -12.04 6.05
CA ARG A 144 2.31 -10.76 6.50
C ARG A 144 2.08 -9.64 5.49
N ASP A 145 2.33 -9.91 4.21
CA ASP A 145 2.10 -8.93 3.15
C ASP A 145 0.63 -8.60 3.01
N GLU A 146 -0.26 -9.60 3.09
CA GLU A 146 -1.71 -9.43 3.16
C GLU A 146 -2.13 -8.52 4.30
N SER A 147 -1.61 -8.74 5.52
CA SER A 147 -1.90 -7.87 6.66
C SER A 147 -1.40 -6.44 6.42
N ASN A 148 -0.20 -6.26 5.86
CA ASN A 148 0.31 -4.92 5.54
C ASN A 148 -0.55 -4.21 4.49
N ILE A 149 -0.99 -4.95 3.46
CA ILE A 149 -1.86 -4.45 2.39
C ILE A 149 -3.21 -4.02 2.97
N ARG A 150 -3.89 -4.93 3.68
CA ARG A 150 -5.24 -4.72 4.20
C ARG A 150 -5.31 -3.62 5.26
N VAL A 151 -4.35 -3.59 6.19
CA VAL A 151 -4.41 -2.70 7.36
C VAL A 151 -3.78 -1.34 7.10
N HIS A 152 -2.73 -1.27 6.28
CA HIS A 152 -1.94 -0.03 6.14
C HIS A 152 -2.03 0.59 4.75
N LEU A 153 -1.94 -0.20 3.68
CA LEU A 153 -1.84 0.32 2.31
C LEU A 153 -3.22 0.64 1.71
N LYS A 154 -4.11 -0.35 1.59
CA LYS A 154 -5.42 -0.18 0.93
C LYS A 154 -6.26 0.95 1.54
N PRO A 155 -6.38 1.08 2.88
CA PRO A 155 -7.23 2.13 3.46
C PRO A 155 -6.80 3.56 3.10
N ARG A 156 -5.52 3.77 2.78
CA ARG A 156 -4.95 5.11 2.58
C ARG A 156 -4.60 5.41 1.13
N ILE A 157 -3.99 4.46 0.41
CA ILE A 157 -3.53 4.66 -0.98
C ILE A 157 -4.22 3.74 -1.98
N GLY A 158 -5.07 2.81 -1.53
CA GLY A 158 -5.68 1.79 -2.39
C GLY A 158 -6.54 2.35 -3.51
N HIS A 159 -7.18 3.49 -3.30
CA HIS A 159 -8.05 4.17 -4.27
C HIS A 159 -7.26 4.99 -5.32
N LEU A 160 -5.97 5.24 -5.08
CA LEU A 160 -5.13 6.02 -5.99
C LEU A 160 -4.83 5.19 -7.24
N ARG A 161 -4.72 5.85 -8.38
CA ARG A 161 -4.25 5.20 -9.61
C ARG A 161 -2.79 4.79 -9.46
N LEU A 162 -2.47 3.57 -9.87
CA LEU A 162 -1.11 3.01 -9.80
C LEU A 162 -0.09 3.88 -10.55
N ASP A 163 -0.46 4.36 -11.75
CA ASP A 163 0.36 5.22 -12.61
C ASP A 163 0.52 6.67 -12.11
N ARG A 164 -0.24 7.07 -11.10
CA ARG A 164 -0.16 8.39 -10.46
C ARG A 164 0.38 8.33 -9.04
N LEU A 165 0.79 7.16 -8.55
CA LEU A 165 1.38 7.04 -7.22
C LEU A 165 2.75 7.74 -7.18
N ARG A 166 2.92 8.71 -6.27
CA ARG A 166 4.14 9.51 -6.10
C ARG A 166 4.72 9.34 -4.71
N VAL A 167 5.97 9.76 -4.52
CA VAL A 167 6.64 9.77 -3.21
C VAL A 167 5.84 10.57 -2.19
N ALA A 168 5.25 11.72 -2.59
CA ALA A 168 4.40 12.55 -1.73
C ALA A 168 3.22 11.78 -1.10
N HIS A 169 2.50 10.97 -1.89
CA HIS A 169 1.41 10.13 -1.35
C HIS A 169 1.91 9.11 -0.32
N LEU A 170 3.16 8.65 -0.45
CA LEU A 170 3.75 7.73 0.52
C LEU A 170 4.23 8.47 1.78
N SER A 171 4.74 9.69 1.64
CA SER A 171 5.04 10.53 2.80
C SER A 171 3.76 10.80 3.61
N GLU A 172 2.67 11.20 2.95
CA GLU A 172 1.35 11.39 3.57
C GLU A 172 0.82 10.10 4.21
N LEU A 173 0.97 8.96 3.54
CA LEU A 173 0.63 7.63 4.09
C LEU A 173 1.32 7.39 5.44
N PHE A 174 2.63 7.61 5.52
CA PHE A 174 3.41 7.31 6.71
C PHE A 174 3.27 8.37 7.80
N GLU A 175 2.99 9.61 7.45
CA GLU A 175 2.62 10.67 8.39
C GLU A 175 1.28 10.36 9.05
N ALA A 176 0.26 9.99 8.27
CA ALA A 176 -1.03 9.55 8.79
C ALA A 176 -0.95 8.26 9.64
N ILE A 177 0.12 7.46 9.51
CA ILE A 177 0.40 6.35 10.44
C ILE A 177 1.00 6.89 11.75
N ALA A 178 1.90 7.87 11.66
CA ALA A 178 2.53 8.49 12.82
C ALA A 178 1.51 9.25 13.67
N GLU A 179 0.61 10.03 13.06
CA GLU A 179 -0.48 10.74 13.74
C GLU A 179 -1.41 9.75 14.46
N ALA A 180 -1.87 8.70 13.78
CA ALA A 180 -2.71 7.67 14.39
C ALA A 180 -2.00 6.95 15.56
N ASN A 181 -0.67 6.82 15.53
CA ASN A 181 0.08 6.26 16.65
C ASN A 181 0.01 7.14 17.91
N VAL A 182 -0.04 8.47 17.75
CA VAL A 182 -0.17 9.41 18.88
C VAL A 182 -1.51 9.17 19.57
N GLU A 183 -2.61 9.18 18.80
CA GLU A 183 -3.96 8.93 19.32
C GLU A 183 -4.07 7.55 20.01
N ILE A 184 -3.49 6.52 19.39
CA ILE A 184 -3.47 5.17 19.98
C ILE A 184 -2.66 5.16 21.28
N ALA A 185 -1.51 5.84 21.33
CA ALA A 185 -0.67 5.89 22.53
C ALA A 185 -1.39 6.61 23.69
N GLU A 186 -2.04 7.73 23.42
CA GLU A 186 -2.82 8.49 24.39
C GLU A 186 -4.02 7.68 24.88
N GLY A 187 -4.80 7.07 23.97
CA GLY A 187 -5.93 6.21 24.33
C GLY A 187 -5.50 5.01 25.18
N ASN A 188 -4.38 4.37 24.83
CA ASN A 188 -3.81 3.28 25.62
C ASN A 188 -3.35 3.74 27.01
N ALA A 189 -2.74 4.93 27.11
CA ALA A 189 -2.29 5.49 28.39
C ALA A 189 -3.49 5.83 29.29
N ALA A 190 -4.54 6.46 28.74
CA ALA A 190 -5.78 6.73 29.45
C ALA A 190 -6.45 5.44 29.94
N ARG A 191 -6.53 4.41 29.07
CA ARG A 191 -7.08 3.11 29.44
C ARG A 191 -6.28 2.44 30.55
N ARG A 192 -4.94 2.48 30.48
CA ARG A 192 -4.05 1.95 31.53
C ARG A 192 -4.28 2.64 32.86
N LYS A 193 -4.29 3.99 32.87
CA LYS A 193 -4.57 4.79 34.05
C LYS A 193 -5.92 4.45 34.67
N ALA A 194 -6.96 4.27 33.85
CA ALA A 194 -8.28 3.86 34.34
C ALA A 194 -8.26 2.48 35.02
N PHE A 195 -7.51 1.52 34.49
CA PHE A 195 -7.31 0.22 35.17
C PHE A 195 -6.50 0.34 36.47
N GLU A 196 -5.46 1.18 36.50
CA GLU A 196 -4.68 1.45 37.71
C GLU A 196 -5.55 2.08 38.80
N ASP A 197 -6.35 3.10 38.45
CA ASP A 197 -7.27 3.76 39.36
C ASP A 197 -8.37 2.80 39.85
N LEU A 198 -8.89 1.92 38.97
CA LEU A 198 -9.78 0.83 39.38
C LEU A 198 -9.09 -0.10 40.37
N GLY A 199 -7.81 -0.44 40.15
CA GLY A 199 -7.01 -1.28 41.05
C GLY A 199 -6.85 -0.70 42.45
N ARG A 200 -6.81 0.63 42.57
CA ARG A 200 -6.69 1.35 43.85
C ARG A 200 -7.97 1.34 44.69
N ILE A 201 -9.13 1.09 44.09
CA ILE A 201 -10.40 1.05 44.83
C ILE A 201 -10.50 -0.29 45.61
N PRO A 202 -10.68 -0.29 46.94
CA PRO A 202 -10.86 -1.51 47.71
C PRO A 202 -11.98 -2.41 47.17
N TRP A 203 -11.85 -3.73 47.29
CA TRP A 203 -12.89 -4.67 46.82
C TRP A 203 -14.08 -4.81 47.80
N LYS A 204 -13.83 -4.66 49.10
CA LYS A 204 -14.85 -4.81 50.16
C LYS A 204 -15.67 -3.51 50.31
N GLY A 205 -16.95 -3.62 50.65
CA GLY A 205 -17.86 -2.49 50.89
C GLY A 205 -18.86 -2.22 49.76
N ARG A 206 -20.12 -1.90 50.10
CA ARG A 206 -21.21 -1.69 49.11
C ARG A 206 -20.91 -0.53 48.16
N GLU A 207 -20.44 0.59 48.71
CA GLU A 207 -20.08 1.79 47.94
C GLU A 207 -18.90 1.52 46.99
N HIS A 208 -17.84 0.87 47.48
CA HIS A 208 -16.69 0.49 46.67
C HIS A 208 -17.07 -0.44 45.52
N ARG A 209 -17.95 -1.43 45.75
CA ARG A 209 -18.45 -2.30 44.67
C ARG A 209 -19.24 -1.51 43.62
N ALA A 210 -20.09 -0.57 44.03
CA ALA A 210 -20.83 0.29 43.11
C ALA A 210 -19.88 1.15 42.26
N ARG A 211 -18.87 1.78 42.90
CA ARG A 211 -17.84 2.57 42.21
C ARG A 211 -17.00 1.74 41.24
N ARG A 212 -16.55 0.55 41.64
CA ARG A 212 -15.84 -0.40 40.77
C ARG A 212 -16.70 -0.82 39.57
N LYS A 213 -18.00 -1.07 39.78
CA LYS A 213 -18.94 -1.42 38.71
C LYS A 213 -19.08 -0.28 37.69
N ALA A 214 -19.30 0.95 38.17
CA ALA A 214 -19.41 2.13 37.30
C ALA A 214 -18.12 2.37 36.52
N MET A 215 -16.96 2.27 37.17
CA MET A 215 -15.66 2.46 36.53
C MET A 215 -15.34 1.37 35.50
N LYS A 216 -15.70 0.11 35.78
CA LYS A 216 -15.59 -0.98 34.79
C LYS A 216 -16.45 -0.73 33.57
N ALA A 217 -17.67 -0.23 33.75
CA ALA A 217 -18.55 0.14 32.65
C ALA A 217 -17.94 1.28 31.82
N ALA A 218 -17.43 2.34 32.47
CA ALA A 218 -16.74 3.43 31.78
C ALA A 218 -15.52 2.93 30.97
N ILE A 219 -14.70 2.03 31.54
CA ILE A 219 -13.54 1.43 30.84
C ILE A 219 -13.98 0.54 29.66
N ALA A 220 -15.15 -0.10 29.76
CA ALA A 220 -15.69 -0.92 28.67
C ALA A 220 -16.12 -0.07 27.46
N GLU A 221 -16.61 1.15 27.69
CA GLU A 221 -16.94 2.12 26.62
C GLU A 221 -15.70 2.79 26.01
N MET A 222 -14.55 2.79 26.70
CA MET A 222 -13.30 3.29 26.12
C MET A 222 -12.83 2.38 24.98
N GLU A 223 -12.17 3.00 23.99
CA GLU A 223 -11.51 2.26 22.91
C GLU A 223 -10.62 1.11 23.43
N PRO A 224 -10.68 -0.09 22.82
CA PRO A 224 -9.83 -1.19 23.17
C PRO A 224 -8.35 -0.87 22.96
N TYR A 225 -7.49 -1.62 23.66
CA TYR A 225 -6.05 -1.51 23.47
C TYR A 225 -5.67 -1.80 22.01
N ARG A 226 -4.96 -0.87 21.39
CA ARG A 226 -4.44 -1.01 20.01
C ARG A 226 -2.92 -0.92 20.02
N ARG A 227 -2.25 -1.73 19.21
CA ARG A 227 -0.78 -1.64 19.08
C ARG A 227 -0.42 -0.52 18.13
N ILE A 228 0.54 0.31 18.52
CA ILE A 228 1.15 1.31 17.63
C ILE A 228 2.01 0.65 16.56
N VAL A 229 2.11 1.31 15.41
CA VAL A 229 2.94 0.92 14.27
C VAL A 229 4.32 1.55 14.40
N GLY A 230 5.23 0.88 15.12
CA GLY A 230 6.59 1.39 15.32
C GLY A 230 7.43 1.49 14.04
N PRO A 231 8.63 2.13 14.10
CA PRO A 231 9.50 2.38 12.94
C PRO A 231 9.83 1.11 12.12
N ALA A 232 10.12 0.00 12.80
CA ALA A 232 10.39 -1.28 12.14
C ALA A 232 9.18 -1.81 11.35
N THR A 233 7.96 -1.58 11.83
CA THR A 233 6.74 -1.98 11.11
C THR A 233 6.50 -1.06 9.92
N ARG A 234 6.69 0.27 10.06
CA ARG A 234 6.62 1.21 8.93
C ARG A 234 7.58 0.81 7.80
N GLN A 235 8.82 0.46 8.13
CA GLN A 235 9.80 -0.06 7.16
C GLN A 235 9.35 -1.37 6.49
N ARG A 236 8.70 -2.27 7.23
CA ARG A 236 8.12 -3.50 6.67
C ARG A 236 6.98 -3.20 5.69
N VAL A 237 6.06 -2.29 6.05
CA VAL A 237 4.98 -1.85 5.16
C VAL A 237 5.54 -1.25 3.87
N ARG A 238 6.56 -0.39 3.97
CA ARG A 238 7.29 0.15 2.81
C ARG A 238 7.92 -0.97 1.97
N SER A 239 8.52 -1.97 2.62
CA SER A 239 9.16 -3.10 1.93
C SER A 239 8.16 -3.96 1.17
N THR A 240 6.98 -4.23 1.73
CA THR A 240 5.88 -4.92 1.04
C THR A 240 5.45 -4.13 -0.21
N LEU A 241 5.18 -2.83 -0.06
CA LEU A 241 4.78 -1.98 -1.18
C LEU A 241 5.88 -1.91 -2.26
N ARG A 242 7.14 -1.72 -1.85
CA ARG A 242 8.28 -1.67 -2.78
C ARG A 242 8.39 -2.96 -3.58
N ALA A 243 8.22 -4.13 -2.94
CA ALA A 243 8.24 -5.41 -3.63
C ALA A 243 7.11 -5.53 -4.65
N ALA A 244 5.89 -5.11 -4.30
CA ALA A 244 4.75 -5.11 -5.23
C ALA A 244 4.97 -4.16 -6.42
N LEU A 245 5.46 -2.94 -6.17
CA LEU A 245 5.71 -1.95 -7.22
C LEU A 245 6.90 -2.35 -8.13
N ASN A 246 7.90 -3.07 -7.61
CA ASN A 246 8.95 -3.63 -8.46
C ASN A 246 8.40 -4.66 -9.45
N VAL A 247 7.43 -5.49 -9.04
CA VAL A 247 6.75 -6.40 -9.97
C VAL A 247 5.92 -5.62 -10.98
N ALA A 248 5.27 -4.52 -10.57
CA ALA A 248 4.53 -3.66 -11.49
C ALA A 248 5.44 -3.03 -12.56
N ILE A 249 6.67 -2.65 -12.19
CA ILE A 249 7.69 -2.19 -13.15
C ILE A 249 8.11 -3.32 -14.09
N ALA A 250 8.35 -4.51 -13.55
CA ALA A 250 8.71 -5.68 -14.38
C ALA A 250 7.61 -6.02 -15.39
N GLN A 251 6.35 -5.80 -15.02
CA GLN A 251 5.18 -5.93 -15.90
C GLN A 251 4.86 -4.65 -16.70
N GLN A 252 5.71 -3.63 -16.63
CA GLN A 252 5.58 -2.35 -17.34
C GLN A 252 4.29 -1.57 -17.07
N LEU A 253 3.60 -1.84 -15.95
CA LEU A 253 2.43 -1.09 -15.50
C LEU A 253 2.80 0.33 -15.05
N ILE A 254 4.03 0.49 -14.54
CA ILE A 254 4.63 1.75 -14.10
C ILE A 254 6.12 1.77 -14.45
N THR A 255 6.71 2.96 -14.50
CA THR A 255 8.13 3.15 -14.84
C THR A 255 8.99 3.54 -13.65
N PHE A 256 8.39 3.87 -12.51
CA PHE A 256 9.06 4.43 -11.35
C PHE A 256 8.49 3.86 -10.05
N ASN A 257 9.36 3.48 -9.11
CA ASN A 257 8.94 2.94 -7.81
C ASN A 257 9.02 4.02 -6.72
N PRO A 258 7.91 4.71 -6.36
CA PRO A 258 7.92 5.72 -5.31
C PRO A 258 8.33 5.18 -3.93
N ALA A 259 8.10 3.89 -3.63
CA ALA A 259 8.43 3.31 -2.33
C ALA A 259 9.94 3.14 -2.10
N SER A 260 10.75 3.19 -3.17
CA SER A 260 12.22 3.22 -3.06
C SER A 260 12.75 4.55 -2.54
N HIS A 261 11.99 5.64 -2.70
CA HIS A 261 12.45 7.02 -2.44
C HIS A 261 11.80 7.68 -1.23
N VAL A 262 10.74 7.10 -0.67
CA VAL A 262 10.19 7.59 0.60
C VAL A 262 11.18 7.31 1.73
N GLU A 263 11.58 8.37 2.42
CA GLU A 263 12.50 8.31 3.55
C GLU A 263 11.71 8.04 4.83
N LEU A 264 12.16 7.03 5.58
CA LEU A 264 11.56 6.64 6.85
C LEU A 264 12.65 6.39 7.87
N GLU A 265 12.36 6.70 9.12
CA GLU A 265 13.23 6.37 10.25
C GLU A 265 13.60 4.88 10.24
N ALA A 266 14.87 4.59 10.48
CA ALA A 266 15.33 3.22 10.62
C ALA A 266 14.77 2.61 11.92
N GLY A 267 14.25 1.38 11.81
CA GLY A 267 13.94 0.59 13.00
C GLY A 267 15.23 0.16 13.70
N LYS A 268 15.53 0.75 14.86
CA LYS A 268 16.66 0.30 15.69
C LYS A 268 16.37 -1.11 16.22
N ARG A 269 17.27 -2.06 15.93
CA ARG A 269 17.20 -3.39 16.52
C ARG A 269 17.44 -3.25 18.03
N PRO A 270 16.60 -3.84 18.91
CA PRO A 270 16.86 -3.79 20.34
C PRO A 270 18.19 -4.47 20.65
N LYS A 271 19.00 -3.84 21.50
CA LYS A 271 20.27 -4.41 21.96
C LYS A 271 19.98 -5.39 23.08
N ALA A 272 20.36 -6.64 22.93
CA ALA A 272 20.24 -7.60 24.02
C ALA A 272 21.21 -7.21 25.14
N LEU A 273 20.71 -7.13 26.38
CA LEU A 273 21.51 -6.88 27.57
C LEU A 273 21.30 -8.01 28.57
N VAL A 274 22.33 -8.35 29.34
CA VAL A 274 22.25 -9.37 30.38
C VAL A 274 21.69 -8.77 31.67
N TRP A 275 20.90 -9.54 32.43
CA TRP A 275 20.49 -9.16 33.78
C TRP A 275 21.65 -9.29 34.77
N THR A 276 22.41 -8.19 34.94
CA THR A 276 23.38 -8.07 36.04
C THR A 276 22.65 -7.64 37.32
N GLU A 277 23.29 -7.84 38.47
CA GLU A 277 22.74 -7.47 39.78
C GLU A 277 22.34 -5.98 39.83
N GLU A 278 23.18 -5.08 39.32
CA GLU A 278 22.90 -3.64 39.31
C GLU A 278 21.69 -3.30 38.42
N ARG A 279 21.49 -4.04 37.33
CA ARG A 279 20.33 -3.85 36.44
C ARG A 279 19.05 -4.37 37.05
N ILE A 280 19.12 -5.45 37.82
CA ILE A 280 17.98 -5.97 38.59
C ILE A 280 17.59 -4.95 39.66
N ILE A 281 18.54 -4.51 40.48
CA ILE A 281 18.32 -3.48 41.51
C ILE A 281 17.73 -2.20 40.89
N HIS A 282 18.27 -1.75 39.76
CA HIS A 282 17.73 -0.61 39.04
C HIS A 282 16.27 -0.85 38.62
N TRP A 283 15.99 -1.98 37.95
CA TRP A 283 14.65 -2.32 37.47
C TRP A 283 13.64 -2.49 38.61
N GLU A 284 14.01 -3.11 39.73
CA GLU A 284 13.13 -3.26 40.89
C GLU A 284 12.80 -1.91 41.53
N ARG A 285 13.78 -1.00 41.57
CA ARG A 285 13.60 0.33 42.15
C ARG A 285 12.78 1.27 41.25
N THR A 286 12.99 1.24 39.94
CA THR A 286 12.42 2.21 39.00
C THR A 286 11.27 1.67 38.17
N GLY A 287 11.13 0.33 38.08
CA GLY A 287 10.27 -0.35 37.12
C GLY A 287 10.77 -0.29 35.66
N GLU A 288 11.87 0.42 35.40
CA GLU A 288 12.41 0.64 34.05
C GLU A 288 13.32 -0.51 33.62
N LYS A 289 12.97 -1.14 32.49
CA LYS A 289 13.80 -2.21 31.90
C LYS A 289 14.89 -1.59 31.02
N PRO A 290 16.19 -1.87 31.27
CA PRO A 290 17.29 -1.25 30.51
C PRO A 290 17.26 -1.53 29.01
N SER A 291 16.72 -2.68 28.61
CA SER A 291 16.45 -3.02 27.22
C SER A 291 15.13 -3.78 27.11
N PRO A 292 14.40 -3.66 25.98
CA PRO A 292 13.28 -4.53 25.67
C PRO A 292 13.67 -6.01 25.56
N VAL A 293 14.96 -6.31 25.32
CA VAL A 293 15.49 -7.67 25.23
C VAL A 293 16.53 -7.86 26.33
N MET A 294 16.11 -8.53 27.40
CA MET A 294 16.99 -8.89 28.51
C MET A 294 17.28 -10.39 28.50
N VAL A 295 18.55 -10.75 28.68
CA VAL A 295 19.08 -12.11 28.61
C VAL A 295 19.41 -12.58 30.03
N TRP A 296 19.03 -13.81 30.35
CA TRP A 296 19.36 -14.43 31.64
C TRP A 296 20.84 -14.77 31.72
N THR A 297 21.39 -14.68 32.92
CA THR A 297 22.71 -15.26 33.24
C THR A 297 22.57 -16.78 33.38
N PRO A 298 23.69 -17.53 33.40
CA PRO A 298 23.66 -18.95 33.73
C PRO A 298 22.98 -19.25 35.07
N GLU A 299 23.22 -18.42 36.09
CA GLU A 299 22.65 -18.58 37.43
C GLU A 299 21.13 -18.39 37.42
N HIS A 300 20.64 -17.34 36.74
CA HIS A 300 19.20 -17.14 36.55
C HIS A 300 18.56 -18.30 35.78
N THR A 301 19.27 -18.83 34.79
CA THR A 301 18.78 -19.99 34.02
C THR A 301 18.72 -21.24 34.90
N GLY A 302 19.72 -21.47 35.75
CA GLY A 302 19.73 -22.55 36.74
C GLY A 302 18.57 -22.43 37.73
N LEU A 303 18.39 -21.26 38.34
CA LEU A 303 17.28 -20.99 39.26
C LEU A 303 15.91 -21.24 38.62
N PHE A 304 15.74 -20.88 37.35
CA PHE A 304 14.52 -21.19 36.62
C PHE A 304 14.34 -22.70 36.41
N LEU A 305 15.40 -23.41 36.02
CA LEU A 305 15.34 -24.86 35.80
C LEU A 305 15.07 -25.62 37.11
N ASP A 306 15.67 -25.21 38.23
CA ASP A 306 15.38 -25.77 39.55
C ASP A 306 13.91 -25.55 39.93
N HIS A 307 13.40 -24.34 39.67
CA HIS A 307 12.00 -24.01 39.95
C HIS A 307 11.01 -24.85 39.12
N VAL A 308 11.34 -25.14 37.86
CA VAL A 308 10.47 -25.91 36.96
C VAL A 308 10.78 -27.41 36.94
N ALA A 309 11.58 -27.92 37.88
CA ALA A 309 12.06 -29.31 37.89
C ALA A 309 10.92 -30.35 37.82
N GLU A 310 9.79 -30.06 38.47
CA GLU A 310 8.60 -30.92 38.48
C GLU A 310 7.52 -30.50 37.45
N ASP A 311 7.77 -29.43 36.68
CA ASP A 311 6.83 -28.99 35.65
C ASP A 311 6.82 -30.00 34.49
N ARG A 312 5.63 -30.31 33.97
CA ARG A 312 5.46 -31.22 32.83
C ARG A 312 6.26 -30.81 31.57
N LEU A 313 6.67 -29.54 31.46
CA LEU A 313 7.46 -28.99 30.35
C LEU A 313 8.96 -28.87 30.67
N TYR A 314 9.44 -29.37 31.82
CA TYR A 314 10.84 -29.29 32.22
C TYR A 314 11.81 -29.72 31.11
N ALA A 315 11.60 -30.90 30.52
CA ALA A 315 12.46 -31.43 29.47
C ALA A 315 12.57 -30.49 28.25
N LEU A 316 11.47 -29.81 27.91
CA LEU A 316 11.44 -28.82 26.81
C LEU A 316 12.27 -27.59 27.18
N PHE A 317 12.08 -27.04 28.38
CA PHE A 317 12.83 -25.88 28.85
C PHE A 317 14.33 -26.18 28.95
N HIS A 318 14.68 -27.33 29.51
CA HIS A 318 16.05 -27.80 29.62
C HIS A 318 16.70 -27.94 28.23
N LEU A 319 16.01 -28.58 27.28
CA LEU A 319 16.51 -28.72 25.92
C LEU A 319 16.75 -27.36 25.24
N VAL A 320 15.80 -26.42 25.36
CA VAL A 320 15.94 -25.07 24.77
C VAL A 320 17.09 -24.30 25.41
N ALA A 321 17.25 -24.36 26.72
CA ALA A 321 18.31 -23.65 27.45
C ALA A 321 19.71 -24.08 26.99
N PHE A 322 19.94 -25.38 26.77
CA PHE A 322 21.26 -25.91 26.42
C PHE A 322 21.52 -26.03 24.91
N ARG A 323 20.48 -26.13 24.07
CA ARG A 323 20.64 -26.35 22.62
C ARG A 323 20.14 -25.20 21.75
N GLY A 324 19.46 -24.20 22.32
CA GLY A 324 19.11 -22.97 21.62
C GLY A 324 18.05 -23.12 20.53
N LEU A 325 17.18 -24.14 20.61
CA LEU A 325 16.07 -24.30 19.66
C LEU A 325 15.13 -23.09 19.71
N ARG A 326 14.68 -22.63 18.55
CA ARG A 326 13.59 -21.64 18.48
C ARG A 326 12.32 -22.29 19.00
N ARG A 327 11.45 -21.53 19.67
CA ARG A 327 10.19 -22.05 20.23
C ARG A 327 9.38 -22.91 19.25
N GLY A 328 9.26 -22.47 17.99
CA GLY A 328 8.54 -23.26 16.97
C GLY A 328 9.23 -24.56 16.59
N GLU A 329 10.56 -24.61 16.63
CA GLU A 329 11.35 -25.83 16.38
C GLU A 329 11.16 -26.78 17.57
N ALA A 330 11.32 -26.28 18.79
CA ALA A 330 11.15 -27.07 20.01
C ALA A 330 9.74 -27.68 20.13
N CYS A 331 8.69 -26.92 19.82
CA CYS A 331 7.31 -27.43 19.83
C CYS A 331 6.92 -28.24 18.59
N GLY A 332 7.72 -28.21 17.52
CA GLY A 332 7.40 -28.83 16.23
C GLY A 332 8.01 -30.20 16.00
N GLN A 333 8.70 -30.74 17.00
CA GLN A 333 9.41 -32.01 16.90
C GLN A 333 8.45 -33.19 16.72
N ARG A 334 8.80 -34.10 15.82
CA ARG A 334 8.10 -35.37 15.62
C ARG A 334 8.87 -36.50 16.27
N TRP A 335 8.15 -37.55 16.66
CA TRP A 335 8.75 -38.78 17.17
C TRP A 335 9.72 -39.42 16.16
N THR A 336 9.46 -39.29 14.87
CA THR A 336 10.35 -39.81 13.81
C THR A 336 11.71 -39.10 13.74
N ASP A 337 11.80 -37.88 14.27
CA ASP A 337 13.01 -37.06 14.24
C ASP A 337 13.70 -36.99 15.62
N THR A 338 13.16 -37.73 16.60
CA THR A 338 13.57 -37.73 18.00
C THR A 338 14.01 -39.14 18.41
N HIS A 339 15.32 -39.36 18.54
CA HIS A 339 15.90 -40.65 18.88
C HIS A 339 16.50 -40.60 20.28
N LEU A 340 15.66 -40.85 21.29
CA LEU A 340 16.04 -40.73 22.70
C LEU A 340 17.17 -41.71 23.08
N ASP A 341 17.12 -42.95 22.59
CA ASP A 341 18.15 -43.97 22.87
C ASP A 341 19.52 -43.58 22.31
N ALA A 342 19.53 -42.83 21.21
CA ALA A 342 20.76 -42.32 20.59
C ALA A 342 21.17 -40.93 21.11
N GLY A 343 20.34 -40.28 21.94
CA GLY A 343 20.55 -38.90 22.37
C GLY A 343 20.52 -37.89 21.21
N LEU A 344 19.80 -38.19 20.12
CA LEU A 344 19.78 -37.40 18.89
C LEU A 344 18.42 -36.75 18.64
N LEU A 345 18.46 -35.50 18.17
CA LEU A 345 17.30 -34.75 17.73
C LEU A 345 17.60 -34.05 16.40
N THR A 346 16.78 -34.32 15.38
CA THR A 346 16.90 -33.66 14.08
C THR A 346 15.86 -32.56 13.94
N VAL A 347 16.32 -31.31 13.79
CA VAL A 347 15.42 -30.15 13.63
C VAL A 347 14.91 -30.05 12.20
N ALA A 348 13.91 -30.85 11.86
CA ALA A 348 13.34 -30.93 10.51
C ALA A 348 12.15 -29.98 10.27
N ARG A 349 11.45 -29.54 11.33
CA ARG A 349 10.23 -28.72 11.23
C ARG A 349 10.18 -27.62 12.27
N GLN A 350 9.53 -26.52 11.92
CA GLN A 350 9.16 -25.45 12.82
C GLN A 350 7.64 -25.22 12.77
N LEU A 351 6.98 -25.17 13.91
CA LEU A 351 5.63 -24.64 14.02
C LEU A 351 5.64 -23.12 13.84
N VAL A 352 4.78 -22.65 12.95
CA VAL A 352 4.62 -21.23 12.62
C VAL A 352 3.20 -20.84 12.96
N VAL A 353 3.05 -19.79 13.76
CA VAL A 353 1.75 -19.16 14.01
C VAL A 353 1.49 -18.20 12.86
N ASN A 354 0.41 -18.44 12.11
CA ASN A 354 -0.13 -17.44 11.20
C ASN A 354 -0.90 -16.43 12.06
N GLY A 355 -0.50 -15.16 11.99
CA GLY A 355 -1.00 -14.08 12.85
C GLY A 355 -1.87 -13.10 12.08
#